data_AF-A0A927CPJ1-F1
#
_entry.id   AF-A0A927CPJ1-F1
#
_cell.length_a   1.000
_cell.length_b   1.000
_cell.length_c   1.000
_cell.angle_alpha   90.00
_cell.angle_beta   90.00
_cell.angle_gamma   90.00
#
_symmetry.space_group_name_H-M   'P 1'
#
loop_
_entity.id
_entity.type
_entity.pdbx_description
1 polymer ?
#
loop_
_entity_poly.entity_id
_entity_poly.type
_entity_poly.pdbx_seq_one_letter_code
_entity_poly.pdbx_strand_id
1 'polypeptide(L)' 'MDKQLLVQMELLRDKMVETAMLKQNLLHRDVITLSQSLDKIIVQVQEERRLLTQAN' A
#
# COMPACT_ATOMS: atom_id res chain seq x y z
N MET A 1 -15.38 -0.31 -2.08
CA MET A 1 -13.99 0.19 -1.96
C MET A 1 -14.02 1.68 -2.21
N ASP A 2 -13.45 2.45 -1.29
CA ASP A 2 -13.31 3.88 -1.49
C ASP A 2 -12.34 4.12 -2.67
N LYS A 3 -12.81 4.82 -3.70
CA LYS A 3 -12.01 5.13 -4.91
C LYS A 3 -10.77 5.94 -4.55
N GLN A 4 -10.84 6.76 -3.51
CA GLN A 4 -9.72 7.57 -3.04
C GLN A 4 -8.62 6.71 -2.43
N LEU A 5 -8.97 5.60 -1.79
CA LEU A 5 -8.01 4.71 -1.16
C LEU A 5 -7.28 3.84 -2.19
N LEU A 6 -8.00 3.41 -3.24
CA LEU A 6 -7.40 2.70 -4.37
C LEU A 6 -6.34 3.57 -5.07
N VAL A 7 -6.67 4.83 -5.35
CA VAL A 7 -5.73 5.79 -5.97
C VAL A 7 -4.50 6.01 -5.08
N GLN A 8 -4.69 6.10 -3.76
CA GLN A 8 -3.56 6.23 -2.82
C GLN A 8 -2.68 4.98 -2.82
N MET A 9 -3.25 3.78 -2.88
CA MET A 9 -2.48 2.53 -2.98
C MET A 9 -1.67 2.45 -4.27
N GLU A 10 -2.27 2.80 -5.41
CA GLU A 10 -1.57 2.79 -6.70
C GLU A 10 -0.42 3.79 -6.73
N LEU A 11 -0.66 5.01 -6.25
CA LEU A 11 0.37 6.04 -6.17
C LEU A 11 1.53 5.64 -5.26
N LEU A 12 1.23 4.99 -4.13
CA LEU A 12 2.26 4.49 -3.22
C LEU A 12 3.06 3.33 -3.83
N ARG A 13 2.39 2.44 -4.57
CA ARG A 13 3.01 1.32 -5.28
C ARG A 13 3.98 1.83 -6.34
N ASP A 14 3.55 2.80 -7.14
CA ASP A 14 4.37 3.36 -8.21
C ASP A 14 5.61 4.06 -7.64
N LYS A 15 5.45 4.80 -6.54
CA LYS A 15 6.58 5.42 -5.83
C LYS A 15 7.56 4.39 -5.24
N MET A 16 7.06 3.26 -4.74
CA MET A 16 7.90 2.17 -4.25
C MET A 16 8.72 1.54 -5.38
N VAL A 17 8.09 1.26 -6.52
CA VAL A 17 8.75 0.70 -7.70
C VAL A 17 9.79 1.67 -8.24
N GLU A 18 9.45 2.95 -8.40
CA GLU A 18 10.38 3.98 -8.85
C GLU A 18 11.59 4.09 -7.91
N THR A 19 11.36 4.13 -6.60
CA THR A 19 12.44 4.21 -5.61
C THR A 19 13.32 2.96 -5.64
N ALA A 20 12.73 1.77 -5.78
CA ALA A 20 13.47 0.52 -5.90
C ALA A 20 14.32 0.46 -7.17
N MET A 21 13.79 0.94 -8.30
CA MET A 21 14.52 1.02 -9.57
C MET A 21 15.66 2.04 -9.50
N LEU A 22 15.43 3.22 -8.91
CA LEU A 22 16.44 4.26 -8.72
C LEU A 22 17.57 3.81 -7.80
N LYS A 23 17.24 3.10 -6.72
CA LYS A 23 18.24 2.63 -5.73
C LYS A 23 18.85 1.28 -6.10
N GLN A 24 18.29 0.59 -7.09
CA GLN A 24 18.60 -0.81 -7.45
C GLN A 24 18.63 -1.77 -6.26
N ASN A 25 17.90 -1.43 -5.19
CA ASN A 25 17.97 -2.14 -3.93
C ASN A 25 16.61 -2.09 -3.24
N LEU A 26 15.95 -3.25 -3.18
CA LEU A 26 14.66 -3.43 -2.52
C LEU A 26 14.76 -3.30 -0.98
N LEU A 27 15.96 -3.46 -0.43
CA LEU A 27 16.24 -3.33 1.01
C LEU A 27 16.65 -1.90 1.38
N HIS A 28 16.59 -0.95 0.44
CA HIS A 28 16.84 0.44 0.77
C HIS A 28 15.78 0.93 1.77
N ARG A 29 16.20 1.67 2.79
CA ARG A 29 15.32 2.17 3.88
C ARG A 29 14.06 2.84 3.35
N ASP A 30 14.18 3.62 2.28
CA ASP A 30 13.04 4.30 1.66
C ASP A 30 12.05 3.32 1.02
N VAL A 31 12.54 2.26 0.35
CA VAL A 31 11.69 1.20 -0.24
C VAL A 31 10.98 0.43 0.86
N ILE A 32 11.69 0.10 1.95
CA ILE A 32 11.10 -0.56 3.12
C ILE A 32 10.02 0.31 3.75
N THR A 33 10.27 1.61 3.90
CA THR A 33 9.32 2.57 4.47
C THR A 33 8.06 2.66 3.60
N LEU A 34 8.23 2.74 2.28
CA LEU A 34 7.12 2.75 1.32
C LEU A 34 6.32 1.44 1.35
N SER A 35 7.00 0.29 1.45
CA SER A 35 6.36 -1.02 1.59
C SER A 35 5.54 -1.12 2.88
N GLN A 36 6.07 -0.63 4.01
CA GLN A 36 5.36 -0.63 5.29
C GLN A 36 4.14 0.28 5.27
N SER A 37 4.23 1.44 4.60
CA SER A 37 3.09 2.32 4.39
C SER A 37 2.02 1.66 3.50
N LEU A 38 2.42 0.91 2.47
CA LEU A 38 1.50 0.17 1.61
C LEU A 38 0.77 -0.92 2.40
N ASP A 39 1.50 -1.71 3.21
CA ASP A 39 0.95 -2.78 4.03
C ASP A 39 -0.11 -2.27 5.02
N LYS A 40 0.11 -1.10 5.64
CA LYS A 40 -0.89 -0.50 6.53
C LYS A 40 -2.21 -0.21 5.81
N ILE A 41 -2.14 0.32 4.59
CA ILE A 41 -3.33 0.61 3.79
C ILE A 41 -4.03 -0.70 3.39
N ILE A 42 -3.27 -1.73 3.00
CA ILE A 42 -3.82 -3.06 2.68
C ILE A 42 -4.57 -3.64 3.88
N VAL A 43 -3.96 -3.63 5.07
CA VAL A 43 -4.58 -4.16 6.29
C VAL A 43 -5.86 -3.39 6.62
N GLN A 44 -5.84 -2.07 6.54
CA GLN A 44 -7.02 -1.24 6.77
C GLN A 44 -8.17 -1.59 5.80
N VAL A 45 -7.88 -1.72 4.50
CA VAL A 45 -8.89 -2.16 3.51
C VAL A 45 -9.44 -3.54 3.84
N GLN A 46 -8.57 -4.47 4.20
CA GLN A 46 -9.00 -5.84 4.50
C GLN A 46 -9.89 -5.89 5.74
N GLU A 47 -9.58 -5.09 6.75
CA GLU A 47 -10.40 -4.96 7.95
C GLU A 47 -11.77 -4.32 7.65
N GLU A 48 -11.80 -3.23 6.90
CA GLU A 48 -13.05 -2.61 6.41
C GLU A 48 -13.89 -3.61 5.59
N ARG A 49 -13.27 -4.38 4.70
CA ARG A 49 -13.97 -5.43 3.93
C ARG A 49 -14.48 -6.54 4.82
N ARG A 50 -13.73 -6.96 5.84
CA ARG A 50 -14.16 -7.99 6.80
C ARG A 50 -15.39 -7.53 7.57
N LEU A 51 -15.39 -6.30 8.08
CA LEU A 51 -16.53 -5.70 8.78
C LEU A 51 -17.77 -5.61 7.89
N LEU A 52 -17.61 -5.17 6.64
CA LEU A 52 -18.71 -5.10 5.67
C LEU A 52 -19.25 -6.48 5.27
N THR A 53 -18.41 -7.52 5.30
CA THR A 53 -18.82 -8.90 4.97
C THR A 53 -19.51 -9.58 6.15
N GLN A 54 -19.18 -9.22 7.40
CA GLN A 54 -19.82 -9.75 8.60
C GLN A 54 -21.14 -9.06 8.96
N ALA A 55 -21.42 -7.88 8.37
CA ALA A 55 -22.65 -7.13 8.55
C ALA A 55 -23.76 -7.46 7.53
N ASN A 56 -23.51 -8.39 6.60
CA ASN A 56 -24.49 -8.95 5.65
C ASN A 56 -24.76 -10.42 5.98
#